data_AF-A0A7C6NWP9-F1
#
_entry.id   AF-A0A7C6NWP9-F1
#
_cell.length_a   1.000
_cell.length_b   1.000
_cell.length_c   1.000
_cell.angle_alpha   90.00
_cell.angle_beta   90.00
_cell.angle_gamma   90.00
#
_symmetry.space_group_name_H-M   'P 1'
#
loop_
_entity.id
_entity.type
_entity.pdbx_description
1 polymer ?
#
loop_
_entity_poly.entity_id
_entity_poly.type
_entity_poly.pdbx_seq_one_letter_code
_entity_poly.pdbx_strand_id
1 'polypeptide(L)'
;MNRFYTRLFRRRIFLLALGISILFLAAGNKAVSAAEQAYLIKVNRACNTITVYEKDKKGAYTVPVKAMLCSVGTGNLTITGTFQTKAKYRWKLLMGDVYGQYATRIVKGILFHSVYYYENNNPASLSVKQYNKLGTAASHGCIRVNVADAKWIYDNCPIGTTVVVYDDKKNPGPLGKPKALKITAANGWDPTDPDPKNPYLAKAPEIKGAKDLTVVQGKKLNLLSGITAVSATGSNITKQVKVKGKVDVNTPGKYEITYTVKDTLGMATDKTILVTVEESDAPVEFAGIRDRVVKDEALITRELALDGVEAYQDGKKLDQSKLKVIIEKLEEGNYFLTYQVLRKDKILAEEHADVVVDTTAPVFLNVPELDLASGEVPSADSVLSGVTVVDNYSEDGAVILEADIAGGENNDCRITVKATDEAGNTATADVVIHYH
;
A
#
# COMPACT_ATOMS: atom_id res chain seq x y z
N MET A 1 54.47 -55.91 -14.08
CA MET A 1 55.17 -55.42 -12.87
C MET A 1 55.73 -54.02 -13.15
N ASN A 2 56.32 -53.33 -12.18
CA ASN A 2 56.55 -51.88 -12.23
C ASN A 2 57.69 -51.41 -13.16
N ARG A 3 57.59 -50.15 -13.62
CA ARG A 3 58.61 -49.18 -14.11
C ARG A 3 59.99 -49.68 -14.62
N PHE A 4 60.47 -49.09 -15.72
CA PHE A 4 61.84 -48.51 -15.76
C PHE A 4 61.97 -47.37 -16.80
N TYR A 5 63.16 -46.74 -16.90
CA TYR A 5 63.35 -45.37 -17.38
C TYR A 5 64.58 -45.25 -18.32
N THR A 6 64.45 -44.51 -19.43
CA THR A 6 65.51 -43.77 -20.17
C THR A 6 66.73 -44.47 -20.83
N ARG A 7 66.98 -44.08 -22.11
CA ARG A 7 68.15 -43.29 -22.65
C ARG A 7 69.06 -43.92 -23.76
N LEU A 8 69.45 -43.02 -24.69
CA LEU A 8 70.50 -43.11 -25.74
C LEU A 8 70.22 -44.14 -26.88
N PHE A 9 70.78 -44.04 -28.10
CA PHE A 9 71.98 -43.34 -28.62
C PHE A 9 71.76 -42.60 -29.97
N ARG A 10 72.77 -41.90 -30.53
CA ARG A 10 72.73 -41.10 -31.80
C ARG A 10 73.62 -41.65 -32.93
N ARG A 11 73.17 -41.53 -34.20
CA ARG A 11 73.92 -41.28 -35.48
C ARG A 11 72.87 -41.13 -36.62
N ARG A 12 72.75 -40.14 -37.52
CA ARG A 12 73.54 -39.05 -38.19
C ARG A 12 74.37 -39.41 -39.45
N ILE A 13 74.32 -38.51 -40.46
CA ILE A 13 75.04 -38.43 -41.77
C ILE A 13 74.44 -39.35 -42.87
N PHE A 14 74.22 -39.00 -44.15
CA PHE A 14 74.10 -37.74 -44.97
C PHE A 14 73.23 -38.07 -46.24
N LEU A 15 72.63 -37.22 -47.10
CA LEU A 15 72.55 -35.75 -47.38
C LEU A 15 73.29 -35.27 -48.67
N LEU A 16 72.56 -35.11 -49.81
CA LEU A 16 72.76 -34.16 -50.96
C LEU A 16 71.55 -34.29 -51.94
N ALA A 17 71.15 -33.36 -52.83
CA ALA A 17 71.55 -31.99 -53.22
C ALA A 17 70.24 -31.19 -53.58
N LEU A 18 70.05 -29.89 -53.27
CA LEU A 18 70.59 -28.64 -53.85
C LEU A 18 70.11 -28.36 -55.30
N GLY A 19 69.62 -27.17 -55.71
CA GLY A 19 69.35 -25.88 -55.04
C GLY A 19 68.05 -25.23 -55.58
N ILE A 20 67.81 -23.90 -55.60
CA ILE A 20 68.63 -22.71 -55.33
C ILE A 20 67.78 -21.68 -54.55
N SER A 21 68.43 -20.82 -53.75
CA SER A 21 67.77 -19.80 -52.89
C SER A 21 67.71 -18.40 -53.50
N ILE A 22 66.58 -17.71 -53.33
CA ILE A 22 66.49 -16.23 -53.35
C ILE A 22 65.76 -15.78 -52.07
N LEU A 23 66.34 -14.79 -51.37
CA LEU A 23 65.68 -14.11 -50.25
C LEU A 23 64.70 -13.05 -50.78
N PHE A 24 63.53 -12.97 -50.18
CA PHE A 24 62.91 -11.66 -49.89
C PHE A 24 62.17 -11.72 -48.55
N LEU A 25 62.46 -10.77 -47.65
CA LEU A 25 61.75 -10.66 -46.38
C LEU A 25 60.38 -10.02 -46.61
N ALA A 26 59.35 -10.85 -46.77
CA ALA A 26 57.97 -10.46 -46.49
C ALA A 26 57.66 -10.77 -45.01
N ALA A 27 58.29 -10.02 -44.09
CA ALA A 27 57.90 -10.00 -42.68
C ALA A 27 56.53 -9.31 -42.55
N GLY A 28 55.48 -10.02 -42.94
CA GLY A 28 54.11 -9.53 -42.87
C GLY A 28 53.75 -9.26 -41.42
N ASN A 29 53.70 -7.98 -41.05
CA ASN A 29 53.19 -7.53 -39.78
C ASN A 29 51.76 -8.06 -39.61
N LYS A 30 51.60 -9.18 -38.88
CA LYS A 30 50.32 -9.56 -38.31
C LYS A 30 49.99 -8.49 -37.28
N ALA A 31 49.24 -7.48 -37.73
CA ALA A 31 48.70 -6.44 -36.88
C ALA A 31 48.04 -7.10 -35.66
N VAL A 32 48.33 -6.58 -34.47
CA VAL A 32 47.71 -7.07 -33.24
C VAL A 32 46.21 -7.03 -33.44
N SER A 33 45.56 -8.19 -33.29
CA SER A 33 44.11 -8.31 -33.52
C SER A 33 43.40 -7.23 -32.73
N ALA A 34 42.60 -6.41 -33.41
CA ALA A 34 41.82 -5.38 -32.75
C ALA A 34 40.86 -6.06 -31.77
N ALA A 35 41.11 -5.91 -30.47
CA ALA A 35 40.21 -6.39 -29.43
C ALA A 35 38.80 -5.86 -29.74
N GLU A 36 37.84 -6.77 -29.93
CA GLU A 36 36.58 -6.39 -30.56
C GLU A 36 35.89 -5.28 -29.74
N GLN A 37 35.60 -4.17 -30.41
CA GLN A 37 34.87 -3.08 -29.76
C GLN A 37 33.41 -3.54 -29.58
N ALA A 38 33.13 -4.13 -28.42
CA ALA A 38 31.77 -4.49 -28.00
C ALA A 38 30.93 -3.24 -27.71
N TYR A 39 31.56 -2.16 -27.24
CA TYR A 39 30.89 -0.99 -26.70
C TYR A 39 31.28 0.34 -27.37
N LEU A 40 30.30 1.22 -27.52
CA LEU A 40 30.46 2.66 -27.75
C LEU A 40 30.08 3.42 -26.49
N ILE A 41 30.94 4.34 -26.02
CA ILE A 41 30.63 5.21 -24.87
C ILE A 41 30.22 6.59 -25.38
N LYS A 42 28.98 7.02 -25.10
CA LYS A 42 28.52 8.40 -25.38
C LYS A 42 28.44 9.20 -24.08
N VAL A 43 29.06 10.37 -24.05
CA VAL A 43 29.13 11.27 -22.88
C VAL A 43 28.43 12.57 -23.20
N ASN A 44 27.27 12.81 -22.58
CA ASN A 44 26.58 14.09 -22.63
C ASN A 44 27.11 15.01 -21.52
N ARG A 45 27.89 16.04 -21.87
CA ARG A 45 28.45 16.99 -20.88
C ARG A 45 27.34 17.85 -20.27
N ALA A 46 26.39 18.32 -21.09
CA ALA A 46 25.30 19.18 -20.66
C ALA A 46 24.41 18.50 -19.60
N CYS A 47 23.95 17.27 -19.85
CA CYS A 47 23.19 16.52 -18.84
C CYS A 47 24.07 15.89 -17.74
N ASN A 48 25.40 15.84 -17.88
CA ASN A 48 26.30 15.08 -17.01
C ASN A 48 25.86 13.61 -16.89
N THR A 49 25.81 12.92 -18.04
CA THR A 49 25.36 11.52 -18.13
C THR A 49 26.17 10.79 -19.19
N ILE A 50 26.55 9.55 -18.89
CA ILE A 50 27.15 8.62 -19.84
C ILE A 50 26.10 7.58 -20.21
N THR A 51 26.00 7.23 -21.49
CA THR A 51 25.28 6.04 -21.95
C THR A 51 26.23 5.16 -22.75
N VAL A 52 26.32 3.89 -22.38
CA VAL A 52 27.08 2.86 -23.10
C VAL A 52 26.13 2.09 -24.00
N TYR A 53 26.56 1.85 -25.25
CA TYR A 53 25.79 1.15 -26.27
C TYR A 53 26.54 -0.09 -26.75
N GLU A 54 25.80 -1.18 -26.93
CA GLU A 54 26.24 -2.37 -27.68
C GLU A 54 25.79 -2.28 -29.14
N LYS A 55 26.37 -3.15 -29.99
CA LYS A 55 25.93 -3.34 -31.37
C LYS A 55 24.58 -4.06 -31.41
N ASP A 56 23.69 -3.62 -32.30
CA ASP A 56 22.51 -4.41 -32.69
C ASP A 56 22.87 -5.57 -33.63
N LYS A 57 21.84 -6.34 -34.03
CA LYS A 57 21.95 -7.45 -35.00
C LYS A 57 22.44 -7.02 -36.40
N LYS A 58 22.59 -5.72 -36.68
CA LYS A 58 23.15 -5.16 -37.92
C LYS A 58 24.57 -4.59 -37.72
N GLY A 59 25.14 -4.72 -36.51
CA GLY A 59 26.48 -4.24 -36.17
C GLY A 59 26.55 -2.76 -35.75
N ALA A 60 25.42 -2.05 -35.65
CA ALA A 60 25.39 -0.62 -35.34
C ALA A 60 25.17 -0.38 -33.84
N TYR A 61 25.86 0.60 -33.24
CA TYR A 61 25.78 0.90 -31.81
C TYR A 61 24.47 1.64 -31.45
N THR A 62 23.36 0.90 -31.42
CA THR A 62 22.01 1.42 -31.21
C THR A 62 21.35 0.92 -29.92
N VAL A 63 21.87 -0.15 -29.29
CA VAL A 63 21.29 -0.78 -28.10
C VAL A 63 21.90 -0.18 -26.83
N PRO A 64 21.19 0.65 -26.04
CA PRO A 64 21.73 1.23 -24.83
C PRO A 64 21.65 0.23 -23.66
N VAL A 65 22.80 -0.11 -23.07
CA VAL A 65 22.88 -1.18 -22.04
C VAL A 65 23.21 -0.67 -20.64
N LYS A 66 23.83 0.51 -20.51
CA LYS A 66 24.15 1.09 -19.20
C LYS A 66 24.16 2.62 -19.23
N ALA A 67 23.46 3.23 -18.28
CA ALA A 67 23.67 4.64 -17.94
C ALA A 67 24.59 4.76 -16.71
N MET A 68 25.38 5.84 -16.67
CA MET A 68 26.24 6.19 -15.54
C MET A 68 26.11 7.68 -15.25
N LEU A 69 26.13 8.04 -13.96
CA LEU A 69 26.14 9.44 -13.54
C LEU A 69 27.59 9.94 -13.47
N CYS A 70 27.88 11.05 -14.15
CA CYS A 70 29.23 11.61 -14.18
C CYS A 70 29.32 13.06 -13.69
N SER A 71 30.55 13.54 -13.53
CA SER A 71 30.90 14.95 -13.41
C SER A 71 31.99 15.28 -14.42
N VAL A 72 31.62 16.06 -15.44
CA VAL A 72 32.54 16.55 -16.47
C VAL A 72 33.33 17.78 -15.99
N GLY A 73 34.24 18.27 -16.83
CA GLY A 73 34.96 19.52 -16.63
C GLY A 73 34.03 20.74 -16.70
N THR A 74 34.33 21.78 -15.93
CA THR A 74 33.59 23.04 -16.02
C THR A 74 33.82 23.73 -17.37
N GLY A 75 32.82 24.48 -17.86
CA GLY A 75 32.88 25.14 -19.16
C GLY A 75 33.17 24.14 -20.30
N ASN A 76 34.27 24.36 -21.03
CA ASN A 76 34.72 23.51 -22.13
C ASN A 76 35.93 22.62 -21.80
N LEU A 77 36.31 22.47 -20.52
CA LEU A 77 37.52 21.73 -20.13
C LEU A 77 37.47 20.23 -20.49
N THR A 78 36.28 19.61 -20.52
CA THR A 78 36.08 18.32 -21.21
C THR A 78 35.73 18.62 -22.66
N ILE A 79 36.68 18.48 -23.59
CA ILE A 79 36.43 18.76 -25.02
C ILE A 79 35.41 17.80 -25.64
N THR A 80 34.59 18.30 -26.56
CA THR A 80 33.68 17.51 -27.41
C THR A 80 34.44 16.85 -28.56
N GLY A 81 33.83 15.84 -29.18
CA GLY A 81 34.36 15.12 -30.33
C GLY A 81 34.35 13.60 -30.16
N THR A 82 34.87 12.89 -31.17
CA THR A 82 35.02 11.44 -31.18
C THR A 82 36.47 11.06 -30.92
N PHE A 83 36.70 10.19 -29.94
CA PHE A 83 38.01 9.77 -29.47
C PHE A 83 38.07 8.24 -29.31
N GLN A 84 39.27 7.71 -29.09
CA GLN A 84 39.48 6.31 -28.69
C GLN A 84 40.30 6.25 -27.41
N THR A 85 39.97 5.33 -26.51
CA THR A 85 40.69 5.13 -25.24
C THR A 85 42.15 4.72 -25.48
N LYS A 86 43.09 5.24 -24.67
CA LYS A 86 44.55 5.13 -24.94
C LYS A 86 45.38 4.42 -23.88
N ALA A 87 44.90 4.39 -22.64
CA ALA A 87 45.63 3.78 -21.51
C ALA A 87 44.66 3.49 -20.36
N LYS A 88 45.04 2.55 -19.48
CA LYS A 88 44.31 2.16 -18.27
C LYS A 88 45.24 2.14 -17.07
N TYR A 89 44.75 2.55 -15.90
CA TYR A 89 45.50 2.59 -14.64
C TYR A 89 44.59 2.20 -13.45
N ARG A 90 44.97 1.21 -12.62
CA ARG A 90 44.18 0.83 -11.43
C ARG A 90 44.07 1.97 -10.42
N TRP A 91 45.15 2.73 -10.26
CA TRP A 91 45.23 4.01 -9.57
C TRP A 91 46.04 4.98 -10.44
N LYS A 92 45.68 6.28 -10.47
CA LYS A 92 46.43 7.30 -11.21
C LYS A 92 46.48 8.63 -10.45
N LEU A 93 47.68 9.16 -10.24
CA LEU A 93 47.93 10.56 -9.85
C LEU A 93 47.30 11.53 -10.87
N LEU A 94 46.49 12.46 -10.39
CA LEU A 94 45.78 13.47 -11.16
C LEU A 94 46.37 14.87 -10.90
N MET A 95 45.85 15.89 -11.58
CA MET A 95 46.23 17.28 -11.31
C MET A 95 45.75 17.72 -9.92
N GLY A 96 46.67 18.26 -9.11
CA GLY A 96 46.41 18.67 -7.72
C GLY A 96 46.63 17.55 -6.69
N ASP A 97 47.61 16.67 -6.95
CA ASP A 97 48.16 15.67 -6.01
C ASP A 97 47.15 14.73 -5.34
N VAL A 98 46.10 14.41 -6.10
CA VAL A 98 45.01 13.50 -5.73
C VAL A 98 44.92 12.34 -6.72
N TYR A 99 44.31 11.23 -6.31
CA TYR A 99 44.37 9.95 -7.03
C TYR A 99 43.00 9.52 -7.52
N GLY A 100 42.92 8.95 -8.73
CA GLY A 100 41.71 8.36 -9.29
C GLY A 100 41.82 6.84 -9.41
N GLN A 101 40.80 6.11 -8.95
CA GLN A 101 40.67 4.67 -9.18
C GLN A 101 40.18 4.37 -10.60
N TYR A 102 40.58 3.21 -11.13
CA TYR A 102 40.07 2.61 -12.37
C TYR A 102 40.11 3.57 -13.58
N ALA A 103 41.18 4.36 -13.69
CA ALA A 103 41.27 5.44 -14.65
C ALA A 103 41.53 4.93 -16.08
N THR A 104 40.70 5.36 -17.04
CA THR A 104 40.86 5.07 -18.48
C THR A 104 41.05 6.37 -19.25
N ARG A 105 42.22 6.57 -19.87
CA ARG A 105 42.56 7.80 -20.62
C ARG A 105 41.82 7.85 -21.95
N ILE A 106 41.24 9.00 -22.27
CA ILE A 106 40.51 9.27 -23.52
C ILE A 106 41.39 10.08 -24.48
N VAL A 107 41.68 11.33 -24.15
CA VAL A 107 42.39 12.27 -25.04
C VAL A 107 43.16 13.31 -24.22
N LYS A 108 44.39 13.64 -24.63
CA LYS A 108 45.30 14.53 -23.89
C LYS A 108 45.37 14.14 -22.39
N GLY A 109 45.00 15.06 -21.49
CA GLY A 109 44.91 14.85 -20.04
C GLY A 109 43.53 14.41 -19.53
N ILE A 110 42.55 14.13 -20.40
CA ILE A 110 41.20 13.72 -20.03
C ILE A 110 41.14 12.20 -19.84
N LEU A 111 40.61 11.76 -18.69
CA LEU A 111 40.33 10.36 -18.36
C LEU A 111 38.90 10.22 -17.86
N PHE A 112 38.30 9.04 -18.08
CA PHE A 112 37.33 8.49 -17.13
C PHE A 112 38.07 8.05 -15.86
N HIS A 113 37.55 8.32 -14.68
CA HIS A 113 38.04 7.75 -13.42
C HIS A 113 36.99 7.90 -12.31
N SER A 114 37.20 7.26 -11.16
CA SER A 114 36.38 7.50 -9.95
C SER A 114 36.40 8.97 -9.53
N VAL A 115 35.54 9.40 -8.61
CA VAL A 115 35.82 10.60 -7.81
C VAL A 115 37.17 10.44 -7.10
N TYR A 116 37.89 11.55 -6.89
CA TYR A 116 39.29 11.49 -6.45
C TYR A 116 39.44 11.26 -4.94
N TYR A 117 40.60 10.71 -4.61
CA TYR A 117 41.09 10.32 -3.30
C TYR A 117 42.29 11.18 -2.93
N TYR A 118 42.48 11.48 -1.64
CA TYR A 118 43.63 12.26 -1.16
C TYR A 118 44.93 11.45 -1.15
N GLU A 119 44.84 10.14 -0.96
CA GLU A 119 46.00 9.25 -0.85
C GLU A 119 46.03 8.20 -1.97
N ASN A 120 47.24 7.74 -2.31
CA ASN A 120 47.41 6.66 -3.27
C ASN A 120 47.08 5.31 -2.62
N ASN A 121 46.30 4.47 -3.30
CA ASN A 121 45.94 3.13 -2.84
C ASN A 121 45.17 3.06 -1.49
N ASN A 122 44.62 4.17 -1.00
CA ASN A 122 43.74 4.21 0.17
C ASN A 122 42.28 4.53 -0.25
N PRO A 123 41.40 3.52 -0.38
CA PRO A 123 39.99 3.72 -0.75
C PRO A 123 39.12 4.32 0.37
N ALA A 124 39.67 4.58 1.56
CA ALA A 124 39.02 5.35 2.63
C ALA A 124 39.35 6.86 2.59
N SER A 125 40.07 7.35 1.57
CA SER A 125 40.50 8.76 1.43
C SER A 125 39.68 9.57 0.39
N LEU A 126 38.45 9.16 0.06
CA LEU A 126 37.60 9.81 -0.95
C LEU A 126 37.26 11.26 -0.60
N SER A 127 37.35 12.16 -1.57
CA SER A 127 36.82 13.52 -1.43
C SER A 127 35.29 13.55 -1.50
N VAL A 128 34.64 13.32 -0.35
CA VAL A 128 33.18 13.37 -0.14
C VAL A 128 32.54 14.64 -0.72
N LYS A 129 33.21 15.79 -0.57
CA LYS A 129 32.78 17.10 -1.15
C LYS A 129 32.65 17.07 -2.67
N GLN A 130 33.41 16.21 -3.35
CA GLN A 130 33.38 16.03 -4.81
C GLN A 130 32.49 14.86 -5.22
N TYR A 131 32.35 13.83 -4.38
CA TYR A 131 31.37 12.75 -4.61
C TYR A 131 29.95 13.32 -4.61
N ASN A 132 29.66 14.19 -3.65
CA ASN A 132 28.39 14.90 -3.58
C ASN A 132 28.16 15.91 -4.74
N LYS A 133 29.13 16.09 -5.66
CA LYS A 133 28.95 16.82 -6.93
C LYS A 133 28.64 15.91 -8.14
N LEU A 134 28.69 14.58 -8.01
CA LEU A 134 28.32 13.67 -9.11
C LEU A 134 26.93 14.05 -9.67
N GLY A 135 26.88 14.21 -11.00
CA GLY A 135 25.74 14.74 -11.73
C GLY A 135 25.84 16.22 -12.11
N THR A 136 26.91 16.95 -11.75
CA THR A 136 27.18 18.33 -12.19
C THR A 136 28.60 18.49 -12.73
N ALA A 137 28.82 19.50 -13.59
CA ALA A 137 30.16 19.85 -14.07
C ALA A 137 31.02 20.39 -12.91
N ALA A 138 32.12 19.71 -12.62
CA ALA A 138 32.86 19.89 -11.36
C ALA A 138 34.36 19.54 -11.43
N SER A 139 34.90 19.18 -12.61
CA SER A 139 36.29 18.76 -12.79
C SER A 139 37.13 19.79 -13.56
N HIS A 140 38.43 19.53 -13.66
CA HIS A 140 39.37 20.29 -14.51
C HIS A 140 39.56 19.66 -15.91
N GLY A 141 38.59 18.87 -16.37
CA GLY A 141 38.55 18.29 -17.74
C GLY A 141 38.29 16.78 -17.79
N CYS A 142 38.65 16.03 -16.75
CA CYS A 142 38.31 14.61 -16.62
C CYS A 142 36.80 14.36 -16.46
N ILE A 143 36.36 13.13 -16.73
CA ILE A 143 34.98 12.68 -16.52
C ILE A 143 34.98 11.77 -15.29
N ARG A 144 34.58 12.31 -14.14
CA ARG A 144 34.50 11.56 -12.87
C ARG A 144 33.20 10.76 -12.82
N VAL A 145 33.24 9.55 -12.30
CA VAL A 145 32.07 8.70 -11.99
C VAL A 145 32.23 8.07 -10.59
N ASN A 146 31.30 7.25 -10.13
CA ASN A 146 31.51 6.43 -8.92
C ASN A 146 32.46 5.24 -9.22
N VAL A 147 32.95 4.55 -8.18
CA VAL A 147 33.94 3.47 -8.33
C VAL A 147 33.39 2.29 -9.14
N ALA A 148 32.14 1.86 -8.94
CA ALA A 148 31.58 0.76 -9.74
C ALA A 148 31.52 1.10 -11.23
N ASP A 149 31.10 2.32 -11.59
CA ASP A 149 31.05 2.77 -12.99
C ASP A 149 32.46 2.97 -13.58
N ALA A 150 33.43 3.47 -12.79
CA ALA A 150 34.82 3.57 -13.21
C ALA A 150 35.43 2.20 -13.47
N LYS A 151 35.22 1.24 -12.55
CA LYS A 151 35.64 -0.15 -12.70
C LYS A 151 34.97 -0.81 -13.89
N TRP A 152 33.68 -0.57 -14.11
CA TRP A 152 32.97 -1.14 -15.26
C TRP A 152 33.59 -0.70 -16.59
N ILE A 153 33.92 0.60 -16.75
CA ILE A 153 34.66 1.10 -17.93
C ILE A 153 36.08 0.52 -17.99
N TYR A 154 36.74 0.36 -16.84
CA TYR A 154 38.09 -0.20 -16.76
C TYR A 154 38.14 -1.67 -17.22
N ASP A 155 37.20 -2.49 -16.78
CA ASP A 155 37.15 -3.92 -17.10
C ASP A 155 36.59 -4.20 -18.51
N ASN A 156 35.45 -3.60 -18.87
CA ASN A 156 34.64 -4.02 -20.03
C ASN A 156 34.97 -3.31 -21.34
N CYS A 157 35.57 -2.12 -21.29
CA CYS A 157 35.85 -1.31 -22.49
C CYS A 157 37.35 -1.34 -22.82
N PRO A 158 37.82 -2.11 -23.83
CA PRO A 158 39.24 -2.23 -24.15
C PRO A 158 39.92 -0.90 -24.54
N ILE A 159 41.25 -0.91 -24.62
CA ILE A 159 42.00 0.19 -25.25
C ILE A 159 41.62 0.20 -26.74
N GLY A 160 41.33 1.39 -27.27
CA GLY A 160 40.74 1.58 -28.60
C GLY A 160 39.23 1.78 -28.60
N THR A 161 38.50 1.50 -27.51
CA THR A 161 37.04 1.76 -27.40
C THR A 161 36.72 3.20 -27.79
N THR A 162 35.75 3.35 -28.68
CA THR A 162 35.28 4.65 -29.17
C THR A 162 34.48 5.39 -28.10
N VAL A 163 34.77 6.69 -27.94
CA VAL A 163 34.13 7.60 -27.00
C VAL A 163 33.66 8.86 -27.74
N VAL A 164 32.37 9.16 -27.69
CA VAL A 164 31.77 10.36 -28.29
C VAL A 164 31.33 11.31 -27.19
N VAL A 165 31.98 12.48 -27.11
CA VAL A 165 31.66 13.53 -26.14
C VAL A 165 30.87 14.63 -26.84
N TYR A 166 29.67 14.93 -26.36
CA TYR A 166 28.71 15.83 -26.99
C TYR A 166 27.88 16.61 -25.95
N ASP A 167 27.09 17.58 -26.42
CA ASP A 167 26.11 18.30 -25.59
C ASP A 167 24.70 18.07 -26.13
N ASP A 168 23.79 17.66 -25.26
CA ASP A 168 22.35 17.84 -25.46
C ASP A 168 21.75 18.27 -24.12
N LYS A 169 21.12 19.45 -24.07
CA LYS A 169 20.53 19.98 -22.82
C LYS A 169 19.15 19.36 -22.49
N LYS A 170 18.50 18.73 -23.46
CA LYS A 170 17.14 18.19 -23.36
C LYS A 170 17.13 16.67 -23.18
N ASN A 171 18.07 15.95 -23.79
CA ASN A 171 18.12 14.49 -23.76
C ASN A 171 19.33 13.94 -22.97
N PRO A 172 19.16 13.44 -21.73
CA PRO A 172 20.25 12.82 -20.96
C PRO A 172 20.74 11.48 -21.55
N GLY A 173 19.98 10.88 -22.46
CA GLY A 173 20.19 9.53 -23.00
C GLY A 173 18.92 8.68 -22.85
N PRO A 174 18.77 7.61 -23.66
CA PRO A 174 17.55 6.79 -23.70
C PRO A 174 17.24 6.04 -22.39
N LEU A 175 18.24 5.85 -21.53
CA LEU A 175 18.09 5.25 -20.20
C LEU A 175 17.91 6.30 -19.07
N GLY A 176 17.73 7.57 -19.44
CA GLY A 176 17.62 8.68 -18.50
C GLY A 176 18.95 9.04 -17.80
N LYS A 177 18.87 9.97 -16.84
CA LYS A 177 19.97 10.34 -15.95
C LYS A 177 19.85 9.59 -14.63
N PRO A 178 20.84 8.77 -14.22
CA PRO A 178 20.78 8.08 -12.93
C PRO A 178 20.74 9.06 -11.75
N LYS A 179 20.04 8.68 -10.68
CA LYS A 179 19.88 9.51 -9.48
C LYS A 179 21.21 9.66 -8.74
N ALA A 180 21.54 10.89 -8.33
CA ALA A 180 22.75 11.15 -7.55
C ALA A 180 22.64 10.61 -6.12
N LEU A 181 23.46 9.61 -5.80
CA LEU A 181 23.71 9.21 -4.42
C LEU A 181 24.47 10.32 -3.68
N LYS A 182 24.20 10.47 -2.39
CA LYS A 182 24.91 11.39 -1.48
C LYS A 182 25.42 10.60 -0.27
N ILE A 183 26.56 11.05 0.26
CA ILE A 183 27.28 10.44 1.38
C ILE A 183 27.68 11.50 2.41
N THR A 184 27.81 11.08 3.67
CA THR A 184 28.36 11.90 4.76
C THR A 184 29.89 11.84 4.79
N ALA A 185 30.52 12.73 5.56
CA ALA A 185 31.98 12.77 5.70
C ALA A 185 32.60 11.58 6.45
N ALA A 186 31.79 10.78 7.15
CA ALA A 186 32.24 9.89 8.22
C ALA A 186 33.19 8.75 7.80
N ASN A 187 33.07 8.25 6.56
CA ASN A 187 33.75 7.02 6.16
C ASN A 187 34.88 7.24 5.14
N GLY A 188 34.83 8.30 4.32
CA GLY A 188 35.78 8.49 3.22
C GLY A 188 35.79 7.40 2.13
N TRP A 189 34.77 6.54 2.09
CA TRP A 189 34.60 5.47 1.09
C TRP A 189 33.60 5.86 -0.01
N ASP A 190 33.73 5.28 -1.21
CA ASP A 190 32.65 5.27 -2.20
C ASP A 190 31.71 4.09 -1.88
N PRO A 191 30.40 4.30 -1.67
CA PRO A 191 29.46 3.20 -1.40
C PRO A 191 29.33 2.16 -2.52
N THR A 192 29.91 2.43 -3.69
CA THR A 192 29.95 1.53 -4.84
C THR A 192 31.30 0.84 -5.03
N ASP A 193 32.28 1.07 -4.14
CA ASP A 193 33.57 0.38 -4.19
C ASP A 193 33.40 -1.12 -3.83
N PRO A 194 33.80 -2.07 -4.69
CA PRO A 194 33.65 -3.49 -4.43
C PRO A 194 34.73 -4.09 -3.53
N ASP A 195 35.65 -3.30 -2.95
CA ASP A 195 36.57 -3.79 -1.92
C ASP A 195 35.77 -4.37 -0.72
N PRO A 196 36.03 -5.62 -0.28
CA PRO A 196 35.34 -6.25 0.84
C PRO A 196 35.43 -5.49 2.17
N LYS A 197 36.37 -4.54 2.32
CA LYS A 197 36.51 -3.68 3.50
C LYS A 197 35.61 -2.44 3.49
N ASN A 198 34.86 -2.21 2.40
CA ASN A 198 33.97 -1.06 2.28
C ASN A 198 32.83 -1.11 3.32
N PRO A 199 32.76 -0.18 4.30
CA PRO A 199 31.80 -0.22 5.39
C PRO A 199 30.34 -0.01 4.95
N TYR A 200 30.11 0.41 3.70
CA TYR A 200 28.76 0.49 3.14
C TYR A 200 28.19 -0.87 2.71
N LEU A 201 29.02 -1.89 2.47
CA LEU A 201 28.56 -3.23 2.07
C LEU A 201 27.90 -3.99 3.23
N ALA A 202 28.38 -3.78 4.46
CA ALA A 202 27.85 -4.41 5.67
C ALA A 202 26.64 -3.66 6.28
N LYS A 203 26.24 -2.51 5.71
CA LYS A 203 25.25 -1.62 6.32
C LYS A 203 23.94 -1.62 5.54
N ALA A 204 22.87 -2.07 6.18
CA ALA A 204 21.51 -2.01 5.68
C ALA A 204 20.87 -0.61 5.89
N PRO A 205 19.76 -0.26 5.18
CA PRO A 205 18.93 0.87 5.56
C PRO A 205 18.24 0.65 6.92
N GLU A 206 17.79 1.72 7.57
CA GLU A 206 17.21 1.69 8.91
C GLU A 206 15.77 2.23 8.90
N ILE A 207 14.83 1.53 9.54
CA ILE A 207 13.43 1.95 9.71
C ILE A 207 13.20 2.38 11.18
N LYS A 208 12.75 3.61 11.37
CA LYS A 208 12.44 4.26 12.66
C LYS A 208 10.94 4.54 12.78
N GLY A 209 10.48 4.75 14.02
CA GLY A 209 9.07 4.96 14.34
C GLY A 209 8.26 3.66 14.47
N ALA A 210 8.54 2.67 13.62
CA ALA A 210 7.89 1.35 13.69
C ALA A 210 8.07 0.68 15.07
N LYS A 211 6.96 0.58 15.79
CA LYS A 211 6.71 -0.06 17.08
C LYS A 211 5.30 -0.65 17.03
N ASP A 212 4.97 -1.53 17.95
CA ASP A 212 3.60 -2.05 18.10
C ASP A 212 2.63 -0.91 18.43
N LEU A 213 1.38 -1.05 17.97
CA LEU A 213 0.33 -0.04 18.06
C LEU A 213 -0.95 -0.64 18.65
N THR A 214 -1.66 0.16 19.45
CA THR A 214 -3.03 -0.12 19.88
C THR A 214 -3.97 0.92 19.27
N VAL A 215 -5.15 0.48 18.83
CA VAL A 215 -6.22 1.37 18.34
C VAL A 215 -7.58 0.82 18.79
N VAL A 216 -8.47 1.70 19.25
CA VAL A 216 -9.85 1.33 19.60
C VAL A 216 -10.66 1.09 18.32
N GLN A 217 -11.54 0.09 18.36
CA GLN A 217 -12.46 -0.29 17.29
C GLN A 217 -13.15 0.93 16.66
N GLY A 218 -13.22 0.93 15.32
CA GLY A 218 -13.82 2.00 14.52
C GLY A 218 -13.00 3.27 14.36
N LYS A 219 -11.96 3.51 15.18
CA LYS A 219 -11.14 4.73 15.08
C LYS A 219 -10.18 4.67 13.89
N LYS A 220 -9.86 5.84 13.32
CA LYS A 220 -9.03 5.97 12.10
C LYS A 220 -7.55 5.67 12.40
N LEU A 221 -6.96 4.74 11.66
CA LEU A 221 -5.55 4.34 11.78
C LEU A 221 -4.73 4.80 10.56
N ASN A 222 -3.53 5.34 10.79
CA ASN A 222 -2.55 5.65 9.75
C ASN A 222 -1.22 4.94 10.04
N LEU A 223 -1.00 3.82 9.34
CA LEU A 223 0.20 2.97 9.49
C LEU A 223 1.52 3.66 9.12
N LEU A 224 1.52 4.81 8.43
CA LEU A 224 2.72 5.57 8.10
C LEU A 224 2.99 6.73 9.07
N SER A 225 2.14 6.95 10.08
CA SER A 225 2.36 7.99 11.08
C SER A 225 3.63 7.73 11.89
N GLY A 226 4.51 8.74 12.02
CA GLY A 226 5.80 8.63 12.72
C GLY A 226 6.86 7.74 12.05
N ILE A 227 6.52 6.98 10.99
CA ILE A 227 7.46 6.10 10.30
C ILE A 227 8.47 6.93 9.49
N THR A 228 9.76 6.65 9.69
CA THR A 228 10.85 7.27 8.94
C THR A 228 11.91 6.25 8.55
N ALA A 229 12.66 6.50 7.47
CA ALA A 229 13.73 5.60 7.05
C ALA A 229 14.95 6.34 6.48
N VAL A 230 16.15 5.78 6.70
CA VAL A 230 17.42 6.27 6.17
C VAL A 230 18.21 5.17 5.44
N SER A 231 18.92 5.53 4.38
CA SER A 231 19.77 4.60 3.62
C SER A 231 21.04 4.20 4.38
N ALA A 232 21.76 3.20 3.87
CA ALA A 232 23.12 2.88 4.35
C ALA A 232 24.02 4.13 4.38
N THR A 233 23.90 5.02 3.39
CA THR A 233 24.64 6.28 3.28
C THR A 233 24.11 7.43 4.14
N GLY A 234 23.02 7.23 4.89
CA GLY A 234 22.41 8.25 5.74
C GLY A 234 21.48 9.24 5.03
N SER A 235 21.13 8.99 3.77
CA SER A 235 20.13 9.81 3.06
C SER A 235 18.71 9.45 3.53
N ASN A 236 17.82 10.43 3.66
CA ASN A 236 16.40 10.17 3.97
C ASN A 236 15.74 9.40 2.81
N ILE A 237 15.11 8.28 3.14
CA ILE A 237 14.39 7.40 2.20
C ILE A 237 12.96 7.06 2.66
N THR A 238 12.37 7.81 3.60
CA THR A 238 11.02 7.57 4.14
C THR A 238 9.96 7.34 3.06
N LYS A 239 10.00 8.11 1.96
CA LYS A 239 9.08 7.97 0.81
C LYS A 239 9.25 6.67 -0.02
N GLN A 240 10.18 5.80 0.36
CA GLN A 240 10.43 4.49 -0.27
C GLN A 240 10.02 3.31 0.65
N VAL A 241 9.53 3.59 1.86
CA VAL A 241 8.94 2.57 2.74
C VAL A 241 7.64 2.05 2.11
N LYS A 242 7.51 0.73 2.07
CA LYS A 242 6.31 0.00 1.66
C LYS A 242 5.71 -0.70 2.87
N VAL A 243 4.39 -0.77 2.93
CA VAL A 243 3.66 -1.49 3.98
C VAL A 243 3.09 -2.78 3.40
N LYS A 244 3.28 -3.90 4.10
CA LYS A 244 2.62 -5.20 3.84
C LYS A 244 1.68 -5.51 5.01
N GLY A 245 0.62 -6.28 4.73
CA GLY A 245 -0.46 -6.53 5.68
C GLY A 245 -1.59 -5.49 5.59
N LYS A 246 -2.68 -5.74 6.32
CA LYS A 246 -3.86 -4.86 6.45
C LYS A 246 -4.37 -4.97 7.89
N VAL A 247 -4.97 -3.90 8.38
CA VAL A 247 -5.72 -3.88 9.66
C VAL A 247 -7.17 -3.59 9.31
N ASP A 248 -8.12 -4.41 9.77
CA ASP A 248 -9.52 -3.99 9.83
C ASP A 248 -9.77 -3.37 11.20
N VAL A 249 -9.92 -2.04 11.25
CA VAL A 249 -10.20 -1.33 12.49
C VAL A 249 -11.61 -1.61 13.04
N ASN A 250 -12.49 -2.30 12.30
CA ASN A 250 -13.83 -2.65 12.77
C ASN A 250 -13.86 -3.99 13.51
N THR A 251 -12.83 -4.83 13.36
CA THR A 251 -12.75 -6.16 13.95
C THR A 251 -11.67 -6.19 15.04
N PRO A 252 -12.05 -6.35 16.33
CA PRO A 252 -11.09 -6.51 17.42
C PRO A 252 -10.18 -7.72 17.19
N GLY A 253 -8.88 -7.58 17.45
CA GLY A 253 -7.91 -8.61 17.11
C GLY A 253 -6.48 -8.10 17.00
N LYS A 254 -5.59 -8.95 16.48
CA LYS A 254 -4.16 -8.69 16.35
C LYS A 254 -3.72 -8.88 14.89
N TYR A 255 -3.07 -7.87 14.34
CA TYR A 255 -2.73 -7.77 12.92
C TYR A 255 -1.22 -7.53 12.77
N GLU A 256 -0.54 -8.39 12.00
CA GLU A 256 0.87 -8.18 11.65
C GLU A 256 1.00 -7.19 10.49
N ILE A 257 1.83 -6.16 10.67
CA ILE A 257 2.17 -5.18 9.63
C ILE A 257 3.68 -5.15 9.44
N THR A 258 4.15 -5.41 8.22
CA THR A 258 5.59 -5.37 7.88
C THR A 258 5.92 -4.14 7.04
N TYR A 259 6.84 -3.32 7.54
CA TYR A 259 7.46 -2.24 6.80
C TYR A 259 8.68 -2.75 6.04
N THR A 260 8.71 -2.60 4.73
CA THR A 260 9.86 -2.91 3.87
C THR A 260 10.47 -1.61 3.35
N VAL A 261 11.78 -1.46 3.42
CA VAL A 261 12.50 -0.40 2.70
C VAL A 261 13.70 -0.98 1.95
N LYS A 262 13.95 -0.48 0.73
CA LYS A 262 15.12 -0.82 -0.08
C LYS A 262 15.80 0.47 -0.54
N ASP A 263 17.12 0.54 -0.45
CA ASP A 263 17.89 1.72 -0.84
C ASP A 263 18.54 1.59 -2.23
N THR A 264 19.23 2.65 -2.65
CA THR A 264 19.83 2.77 -4.00
C THR A 264 21.07 1.90 -4.22
N LEU A 265 21.63 1.27 -3.18
CA LEU A 265 22.69 0.26 -3.29
C LEU A 265 22.10 -1.16 -3.45
N GLY A 266 20.78 -1.29 -3.31
CA GLY A 266 20.08 -2.57 -3.38
C GLY A 266 19.87 -3.24 -2.03
N MET A 267 20.44 -2.70 -0.95
CA MET A 267 20.26 -3.18 0.42
C MET A 267 18.83 -2.94 0.89
N ALA A 268 18.27 -3.90 1.62
CA ALA A 268 16.89 -3.85 2.09
C ALA A 268 16.77 -4.26 3.56
N THR A 269 15.75 -3.71 4.22
CA THR A 269 15.40 -3.98 5.62
C THR A 269 13.90 -4.11 5.74
N ASP A 270 13.45 -5.20 6.36
CA ASP A 270 12.07 -5.42 6.76
C ASP A 270 11.96 -5.27 8.29
N LYS A 271 10.85 -4.71 8.77
CA LYS A 271 10.51 -4.66 10.20
C LYS A 271 9.01 -4.87 10.39
N THR A 272 8.63 -5.93 11.10
CA THR A 272 7.25 -6.21 11.50
C THR A 272 6.92 -5.50 12.81
N ILE A 273 5.65 -5.10 12.94
CA ILE A 273 5.00 -4.66 14.18
C ILE A 273 3.69 -5.44 14.36
N LEU A 274 3.21 -5.48 15.60
CA LEU A 274 1.86 -5.91 15.92
C LEU A 274 0.94 -4.68 16.06
N VAL A 275 -0.20 -4.71 15.38
CA VAL A 275 -1.30 -3.76 15.61
C VAL A 275 -2.43 -4.48 16.32
N THR A 276 -2.78 -4.04 17.53
CA THR A 276 -3.92 -4.54 18.29
C THR A 276 -5.10 -3.61 18.09
N VAL A 277 -6.22 -4.15 17.62
CA VAL A 277 -7.52 -3.49 17.61
C VAL A 277 -8.26 -3.94 18.86
N GLU A 278 -8.57 -3.02 19.76
CA GLU A 278 -9.27 -3.28 21.02
C GLU A 278 -10.76 -2.94 20.88
N GLU A 279 -11.62 -3.65 21.61
CA GLU A 279 -13.08 -3.39 21.62
C GLU A 279 -13.40 -1.97 22.12
N SER A 280 -14.51 -1.38 21.66
CA SER A 280 -14.91 -0.04 22.10
C SER A 280 -15.47 -0.03 23.52
N ASP A 281 -14.90 0.78 24.42
CA ASP A 281 -15.46 1.03 25.76
C ASP A 281 -16.50 2.18 25.78
N ALA A 282 -17.00 2.60 24.62
CA ALA A 282 -18.16 3.46 24.54
C ALA A 282 -19.40 2.78 25.16
N PRO A 283 -20.35 3.55 25.76
CA PRO A 283 -21.63 3.00 26.20
C PRO A 283 -22.38 2.37 25.02
N VAL A 284 -23.30 1.46 25.35
CA VAL A 284 -24.27 0.92 24.40
C VAL A 284 -25.60 1.65 24.62
N GLU A 285 -26.19 2.13 23.53
CA GLU A 285 -27.45 2.88 23.52
C GLU A 285 -28.52 2.00 22.83
N PHE A 286 -29.63 1.71 23.50
CA PHE A 286 -30.77 1.00 22.90
C PHE A 286 -31.75 1.97 22.23
N ALA A 287 -32.51 1.47 21.25
CA ALA A 287 -33.61 2.19 20.61
C ALA A 287 -34.73 1.20 20.26
N GLY A 288 -35.99 1.66 20.27
CA GLY A 288 -37.15 0.85 19.91
C GLY A 288 -37.64 -0.13 20.99
N ILE A 289 -36.96 -0.20 22.15
CA ILE A 289 -37.50 -0.86 23.34
C ILE A 289 -38.74 -0.08 23.79
N ARG A 290 -39.84 -0.82 24.00
CA ARG A 290 -41.13 -0.34 24.46
C ARG A 290 -41.92 -1.49 25.09
N ASP A 291 -42.88 -1.16 25.93
CA ASP A 291 -43.86 -2.10 26.44
C ASP A 291 -44.83 -2.54 25.32
N ARG A 292 -45.48 -3.70 25.48
CA ARG A 292 -46.41 -4.27 24.48
C ARG A 292 -47.60 -4.97 25.12
N VAL A 293 -48.76 -4.88 24.49
CA VAL A 293 -49.90 -5.79 24.75
C VAL A 293 -49.96 -6.86 23.66
N VAL A 294 -50.31 -8.10 24.00
CA VAL A 294 -50.51 -9.21 23.06
C VAL A 294 -51.71 -10.07 23.43
N LYS A 295 -52.37 -10.69 22.46
CA LYS A 295 -53.56 -11.53 22.71
C LYS A 295 -53.33 -12.98 23.07
N ASP A 296 -52.08 -13.42 23.15
CA ASP A 296 -51.72 -14.81 23.45
C ASP A 296 -50.30 -14.85 24.04
N GLU A 297 -50.13 -15.59 25.13
CA GLU A 297 -48.82 -15.91 25.75
C GLU A 297 -47.86 -16.54 24.73
N ALA A 298 -48.37 -17.31 23.77
CA ALA A 298 -47.57 -17.94 22.72
C ALA A 298 -46.89 -16.95 21.75
N LEU A 299 -47.30 -15.67 21.74
CA LEU A 299 -46.66 -14.61 20.94
C LEU A 299 -45.40 -14.05 21.62
N ILE A 300 -45.24 -14.24 22.93
CA ILE A 300 -44.14 -13.68 23.74
C ILE A 300 -42.84 -14.42 23.45
N THR A 301 -42.19 -13.98 22.38
CA THR A 301 -41.04 -14.62 21.72
C THR A 301 -39.85 -13.67 21.68
N ARG A 302 -38.64 -14.20 21.47
CA ARG A 302 -37.45 -13.36 21.25
C ARG A 302 -37.61 -12.50 19.99
N GLU A 303 -38.33 -13.02 19.01
CA GLU A 303 -38.66 -12.39 17.74
C GLU A 303 -39.60 -11.19 17.96
N LEU A 304 -40.66 -11.32 18.76
CA LEU A 304 -41.50 -10.19 19.18
C LEU A 304 -40.71 -9.17 20.00
N ALA A 305 -39.91 -9.62 20.97
CA ALA A 305 -39.13 -8.72 21.82
C ALA A 305 -38.13 -7.88 21.01
N LEU A 306 -37.56 -8.41 19.92
CA LEU A 306 -36.58 -7.71 19.08
C LEU A 306 -37.16 -7.04 17.82
N ASP A 307 -38.47 -7.09 17.62
CA ASP A 307 -39.16 -6.33 16.59
C ASP A 307 -38.95 -4.82 16.80
N GLY A 308 -38.43 -4.11 15.81
CA GLY A 308 -38.07 -2.69 15.93
C GLY A 308 -36.91 -2.36 16.88
N VAL A 309 -36.41 -3.31 17.69
CA VAL A 309 -35.34 -3.05 18.66
C VAL A 309 -33.96 -3.04 18.01
N GLU A 310 -33.23 -1.96 18.28
CA GLU A 310 -31.86 -1.76 17.85
C GLU A 310 -30.96 -1.43 19.06
N ALA A 311 -29.66 -1.68 18.93
CA ALA A 311 -28.66 -1.19 19.87
C ALA A 311 -27.46 -0.62 19.10
N TYR A 312 -26.81 0.39 19.67
CA TYR A 312 -25.74 1.16 19.05
C TYR A 312 -24.53 1.26 19.97
N GLN A 313 -23.32 1.22 19.41
CA GLN A 313 -22.08 1.51 20.14
C GLN A 313 -21.14 2.33 19.27
N ASP A 314 -20.60 3.43 19.80
CA ASP A 314 -19.76 4.41 19.06
C ASP A 314 -20.43 4.89 17.74
N GLY A 315 -21.76 5.06 17.76
CA GLY A 315 -22.56 5.45 16.60
C GLY A 315 -22.76 4.37 15.52
N LYS A 316 -22.46 3.09 15.82
CA LYS A 316 -22.69 1.96 14.90
C LYS A 316 -23.75 1.00 15.45
N LYS A 317 -24.73 0.65 14.61
CA LYS A 317 -25.72 -0.39 14.92
C LYS A 317 -25.01 -1.72 15.18
N LEU A 318 -25.38 -2.38 16.29
CA LEU A 318 -24.95 -3.71 16.66
C LEU A 318 -25.81 -4.76 15.93
N ASP A 319 -25.21 -5.91 15.66
CA ASP A 319 -25.92 -7.08 15.13
C ASP A 319 -26.89 -7.64 16.20
N GLN A 320 -28.13 -8.01 15.82
CA GLN A 320 -29.13 -8.51 16.78
C GLN A 320 -28.73 -9.84 17.47
N SER A 321 -27.70 -10.54 17.00
CA SER A 321 -27.07 -11.67 17.73
C SER A 321 -26.25 -11.23 18.97
N LYS A 322 -25.98 -9.93 19.13
CA LYS A 322 -25.33 -9.34 20.32
C LYS A 322 -26.31 -9.00 21.43
N LEU A 323 -27.60 -8.92 21.12
CA LEU A 323 -28.66 -8.66 22.09
C LEU A 323 -29.13 -10.00 22.67
N LYS A 324 -28.81 -10.22 23.95
CA LYS A 324 -29.46 -11.25 24.76
C LYS A 324 -30.78 -10.66 25.25
N VAL A 325 -31.87 -11.42 25.11
CA VAL A 325 -33.15 -11.13 25.73
C VAL A 325 -33.42 -12.21 26.77
N ILE A 326 -33.88 -11.80 27.94
CA ILE A 326 -34.45 -12.67 28.97
C ILE A 326 -35.94 -12.33 29.03
N ILE A 327 -36.78 -13.36 29.10
CA ILE A 327 -38.24 -13.23 29.20
C ILE A 327 -38.64 -13.93 30.50
N GLU A 328 -39.14 -13.17 31.47
CA GLU A 328 -39.49 -13.67 32.81
C GLU A 328 -40.99 -13.46 33.06
N LYS A 329 -41.74 -14.55 33.23
CA LYS A 329 -43.15 -14.48 33.63
C LYS A 329 -43.22 -14.06 35.09
N LEU A 330 -43.79 -12.88 35.35
CA LEU A 330 -43.95 -12.36 36.72
C LEU A 330 -45.13 -13.06 37.41
N GLU A 331 -46.26 -13.10 36.72
CA GLU A 331 -47.52 -13.70 37.18
C GLU A 331 -48.38 -14.12 35.97
N GLU A 332 -49.67 -14.40 36.18
CA GLU A 332 -50.58 -14.74 35.07
C GLU A 332 -50.86 -13.48 34.23
N GLY A 333 -50.54 -13.53 32.95
CA GLY A 333 -50.67 -12.42 32.01
C GLY A 333 -49.48 -11.46 31.92
N ASN A 334 -48.67 -11.30 32.97
CA ASN A 334 -47.63 -10.24 33.03
C ASN A 334 -46.19 -10.76 32.93
N TYR A 335 -45.37 -10.13 32.09
CA TYR A 335 -43.99 -10.54 31.76
C TYR A 335 -43.02 -9.37 31.76
N PHE A 336 -41.82 -9.63 32.29
CA PHE A 336 -40.70 -8.69 32.26
C PHE A 336 -39.69 -9.11 31.18
N LEU A 337 -39.39 -8.21 30.25
CA LEU A 337 -38.33 -8.37 29.26
C LEU A 337 -37.07 -7.65 29.75
N THR A 338 -35.93 -8.35 29.75
CA THR A 338 -34.62 -7.74 30.04
C THR A 338 -33.68 -7.91 28.85
N TYR A 339 -33.23 -6.78 28.30
CA TYR A 339 -32.37 -6.67 27.13
C TYR A 339 -30.94 -6.40 27.58
N GLN A 340 -30.01 -7.30 27.28
CA GLN A 340 -28.59 -7.17 27.67
C GLN A 340 -27.68 -7.21 26.44
N VAL A 341 -26.68 -6.33 26.40
CA VAL A 341 -25.52 -6.47 25.52
C VAL A 341 -24.29 -6.79 26.38
N LEU A 342 -23.65 -7.93 26.11
CA LEU A 342 -22.54 -8.46 26.92
C LEU A 342 -21.22 -8.51 26.16
N ARG A 343 -20.12 -8.25 26.87
CA ARG A 343 -18.74 -8.56 26.48
C ARG A 343 -18.21 -9.66 27.39
N LYS A 344 -18.14 -10.88 26.86
CA LYS A 344 -17.93 -12.09 27.67
C LYS A 344 -19.01 -12.11 28.77
N ASP A 345 -18.61 -12.15 30.04
CA ASP A 345 -19.51 -12.22 31.19
C ASP A 345 -19.86 -10.84 31.77
N LYS A 346 -19.32 -9.74 31.21
CA LYS A 346 -19.63 -8.35 31.62
C LYS A 346 -20.79 -7.80 30.79
N ILE A 347 -21.85 -7.37 31.46
CA ILE A 347 -22.92 -6.53 30.88
C ILE A 347 -22.35 -5.14 30.54
N LEU A 348 -22.61 -4.65 29.32
CA LEU A 348 -22.21 -3.32 28.86
C LEU A 348 -23.35 -2.30 28.96
N ALA A 349 -24.59 -2.75 28.68
CA ALA A 349 -25.83 -2.05 28.96
C ALA A 349 -26.94 -3.08 29.19
N GLU A 350 -27.95 -2.65 29.95
CA GLU A 350 -29.15 -3.38 30.30
C GLU A 350 -30.32 -2.40 30.25
N GLU A 351 -31.44 -2.82 29.65
CA GLU A 351 -32.70 -2.08 29.58
C GLU A 351 -33.87 -3.06 29.69
N HIS A 352 -35.08 -2.55 29.98
CA HIS A 352 -36.25 -3.36 30.27
C HIS A 352 -37.51 -2.88 29.54
N ALA A 353 -38.51 -3.77 29.44
CA ALA A 353 -39.88 -3.45 29.03
C ALA A 353 -40.86 -4.51 29.56
N ASP A 354 -42.11 -4.15 29.76
CA ASP A 354 -43.18 -5.07 30.14
C ASP A 354 -43.95 -5.62 28.93
N VAL A 355 -44.46 -6.84 29.06
CA VAL A 355 -45.44 -7.40 28.12
C VAL A 355 -46.64 -7.94 28.87
N VAL A 356 -47.82 -7.48 28.46
CA VAL A 356 -49.12 -7.88 29.02
C VAL A 356 -49.86 -8.77 28.02
N VAL A 357 -50.44 -9.87 28.50
CA VAL A 357 -51.37 -10.69 27.71
C VAL A 357 -52.80 -10.21 27.98
N ASP A 358 -53.45 -9.61 26.98
CA ASP A 358 -54.88 -9.29 27.04
C ASP A 358 -55.69 -10.12 26.05
N THR A 359 -56.56 -10.98 26.56
CA THR A 359 -57.47 -11.82 25.79
C THR A 359 -58.89 -11.23 25.67
N THR A 360 -59.12 -10.05 26.22
CA THR A 360 -60.42 -9.40 26.29
C THR A 360 -60.66 -8.56 25.03
N ALA A 361 -61.90 -8.46 24.58
CA ALA A 361 -62.25 -7.61 23.44
C ALA A 361 -62.89 -6.28 23.94
N PRO A 362 -62.68 -5.15 23.25
CA PRO A 362 -63.18 -3.85 23.67
C PRO A 362 -64.71 -3.81 23.83
N VAL A 363 -65.20 -3.03 24.78
CA VAL A 363 -66.63 -2.92 25.10
C VAL A 363 -67.17 -1.58 24.64
N PHE A 364 -68.11 -1.62 23.70
CA PHE A 364 -68.89 -0.44 23.31
C PHE A 364 -69.77 0.03 24.48
N LEU A 365 -69.57 1.27 24.94
CA LEU A 365 -70.39 1.92 25.96
C LEU A 365 -71.53 2.73 25.34
N ASN A 366 -71.30 3.34 24.18
CA ASN A 366 -72.31 4.07 23.42
C ASN A 366 -72.15 3.77 21.93
N VAL A 367 -73.27 3.47 21.27
CA VAL A 367 -73.38 3.36 19.81
C VAL A 367 -74.65 4.13 19.44
N PRO A 368 -74.54 5.41 19.06
CA PRO A 368 -75.71 6.23 18.77
C PRO A 368 -76.35 5.79 17.44
N GLU A 369 -77.66 5.96 17.35
CA GLU A 369 -78.40 5.86 16.10
C GLU A 369 -78.09 7.09 15.23
N LEU A 370 -78.02 6.91 13.90
CA LEU A 370 -77.60 7.94 12.96
C LEU A 370 -78.78 8.41 12.10
N ASP A 371 -79.36 9.56 12.43
CA ASP A 371 -80.34 10.25 11.60
C ASP A 371 -79.67 10.87 10.36
N LEU A 372 -80.16 10.54 9.16
CA LEU A 372 -79.70 11.08 7.87
C LEU A 372 -80.86 11.59 7.02
N ALA A 373 -80.61 12.60 6.18
CA ALA A 373 -81.63 13.07 5.24
C ALA A 373 -81.85 12.05 4.10
N SER A 374 -83.09 11.95 3.58
CA SER A 374 -83.42 11.05 2.47
C SER A 374 -82.52 11.27 1.25
N GLY A 375 -81.69 10.26 0.93
CA GLY A 375 -80.71 10.28 -0.18
C GLY A 375 -79.28 10.67 0.22
N GLU A 376 -79.02 10.97 1.49
CA GLU A 376 -77.68 11.14 2.04
C GLU A 376 -76.97 9.79 2.20
N VAL A 377 -75.63 9.77 2.12
CA VAL A 377 -74.83 8.55 2.23
C VAL A 377 -73.96 8.64 3.50
N PRO A 378 -74.03 7.67 4.42
CA PRO A 378 -73.21 7.65 5.63
C PRO A 378 -71.72 7.65 5.29
N SER A 379 -70.95 8.50 5.98
CA SER A 379 -69.48 8.48 5.99
C SER A 379 -68.96 7.77 7.24
N ALA A 380 -67.73 7.24 7.20
CA ALA A 380 -67.10 6.64 8.39
C ALA A 380 -67.09 7.61 9.58
N ASP A 381 -66.71 8.88 9.35
CA ASP A 381 -66.69 9.92 10.38
C ASP A 381 -68.08 10.15 11.00
N SER A 382 -69.16 10.09 10.22
CA SER A 382 -70.54 10.24 10.73
C SER A 382 -71.03 9.00 11.49
N VAL A 383 -70.64 7.79 11.05
CA VAL A 383 -71.02 6.51 11.68
C VAL A 383 -70.27 6.31 13.00
N LEU A 384 -69.02 6.75 13.09
CA LEU A 384 -68.21 6.69 14.31
C LEU A 384 -68.46 7.89 15.25
N SER A 385 -69.27 8.86 14.83
CA SER A 385 -69.52 10.09 15.61
C SER A 385 -70.28 9.79 16.90
N GLY A 386 -69.63 9.99 18.05
CA GLY A 386 -70.22 9.72 19.36
C GLY A 386 -70.26 8.23 19.75
N VAL A 387 -69.71 7.33 18.92
CA VAL A 387 -69.40 5.97 19.35
C VAL A 387 -68.33 6.04 20.44
N THR A 388 -68.55 5.38 21.57
CA THR A 388 -67.55 5.26 22.64
C THR A 388 -67.32 3.81 23.00
N VAL A 389 -66.04 3.48 23.15
CA VAL A 389 -65.55 2.14 23.46
C VAL A 389 -64.53 2.28 24.59
N VAL A 390 -64.53 1.34 25.52
CA VAL A 390 -63.47 1.19 26.53
C VAL A 390 -62.85 -0.19 26.43
N ASP A 391 -61.63 -0.29 26.92
CA ASP A 391 -60.85 -1.51 26.97
C ASP A 391 -60.21 -1.64 28.36
N ASN A 392 -59.70 -2.82 28.70
CA ASN A 392 -59.11 -3.07 30.03
C ASN A 392 -57.59 -2.86 30.10
N TYR A 393 -56.89 -2.74 28.97
CA TYR A 393 -55.46 -2.33 28.96
C TYR A 393 -55.12 -1.22 27.97
N SER A 394 -55.88 -1.05 26.89
CA SER A 394 -55.64 0.00 25.89
C SER A 394 -56.06 1.38 26.41
N GLU A 395 -55.15 2.36 26.39
CA GLU A 395 -55.46 3.76 26.75
C GLU A 395 -56.45 4.40 25.75
N ASP A 396 -57.10 5.51 26.17
CA ASP A 396 -58.04 6.28 25.34
C ASP A 396 -57.39 6.69 24.00
N GLY A 397 -57.88 6.10 22.90
CA GLY A 397 -57.38 6.32 21.54
C GLY A 397 -56.37 5.29 21.01
N ALA A 398 -55.97 4.30 21.81
CA ALA A 398 -55.24 3.12 21.32
C ALA A 398 -56.17 2.10 20.63
N VAL A 399 -57.47 2.09 20.99
CA VAL A 399 -58.49 1.29 20.30
C VAL A 399 -58.83 1.89 18.93
N ILE A 400 -58.59 1.14 17.87
CA ILE A 400 -58.89 1.52 16.48
C ILE A 400 -60.36 1.20 16.17
N LEU A 401 -61.09 2.21 15.66
CA LEU A 401 -62.46 2.06 15.16
C LEU A 401 -62.50 2.05 13.63
N GLU A 402 -63.21 1.07 13.07
CA GLU A 402 -63.47 0.91 11.64
C GLU A 402 -64.99 0.76 11.40
N ALA A 403 -65.50 1.17 10.23
CA ALA A 403 -66.92 1.03 9.86
C ALA A 403 -67.04 0.35 8.48
N ASP A 404 -67.72 -0.80 8.41
CA ASP A 404 -67.92 -1.54 7.16
C ASP A 404 -69.23 -1.11 6.48
N ILE A 405 -69.13 -0.11 5.60
CA ILE A 405 -70.27 0.53 4.91
C ILE A 405 -70.66 -0.30 3.68
N ALA A 406 -71.17 -1.51 3.91
CA ALA A 406 -71.73 -2.37 2.88
C ALA A 406 -73.09 -1.81 2.37
N GLY A 407 -73.15 -1.43 1.10
CA GLY A 407 -74.35 -0.82 0.50
C GLY A 407 -75.54 -1.79 0.38
N GLY A 408 -76.54 -1.66 1.26
CA GLY A 408 -77.79 -2.43 1.22
C GLY A 408 -78.90 -1.73 0.42
N GLU A 409 -79.68 -2.49 -0.35
CA GLU A 409 -80.74 -1.97 -1.24
C GLU A 409 -82.11 -1.73 -0.57
N ASN A 410 -82.24 -1.81 0.77
CA ASN A 410 -83.52 -1.70 1.47
C ASN A 410 -83.44 -0.88 2.77
N ASN A 411 -84.56 -0.25 3.14
CA ASN A 411 -84.71 0.84 4.13
C ASN A 411 -84.34 0.56 5.61
N ASP A 412 -83.69 -0.55 5.96
CA ASP A 412 -83.12 -0.80 7.30
C ASP A 412 -81.58 -0.91 7.18
N CYS A 413 -80.92 0.23 6.92
CA CYS A 413 -79.47 0.28 6.81
C CYS A 413 -78.81 0.21 8.18
N ARG A 414 -78.26 -0.97 8.53
CA ARG A 414 -77.30 -1.12 9.61
C ARG A 414 -75.88 -1.06 9.07
N ILE A 415 -74.98 -0.42 9.81
CA ILE A 415 -73.54 -0.45 9.54
C ILE A 415 -72.84 -1.07 10.73
N THR A 416 -72.12 -2.16 10.50
CA THR A 416 -71.32 -2.77 11.55
C THR A 416 -70.03 -1.98 11.75
N VAL A 417 -69.87 -1.43 12.95
CA VAL A 417 -68.62 -0.82 13.43
C VAL A 417 -67.80 -1.88 14.16
N LYS A 418 -66.47 -1.82 14.00
CA LYS A 418 -65.49 -2.74 14.58
C LYS A 418 -64.50 -1.96 15.43
N ALA A 419 -64.32 -2.40 16.67
CA ALA A 419 -63.27 -1.94 17.57
C ALA A 419 -62.12 -2.96 17.58
N THR A 420 -60.88 -2.49 17.68
CA THR A 420 -59.66 -3.32 17.77
C THR A 420 -58.68 -2.70 18.77
N ASP A 421 -58.30 -3.43 19.82
CA ASP A 421 -57.30 -3.00 20.84
C ASP A 421 -55.83 -3.12 20.36
N GLU A 422 -54.85 -2.77 21.21
CA GLU A 422 -53.42 -2.96 20.90
C GLU A 422 -53.03 -4.45 20.78
N ALA A 423 -53.67 -5.34 21.54
CA ALA A 423 -53.41 -6.79 21.50
C ALA A 423 -53.90 -7.44 20.19
N GLY A 424 -54.80 -6.78 19.48
CA GLY A 424 -55.48 -7.24 18.27
C GLY A 424 -56.66 -8.17 18.53
N ASN A 425 -57.36 -8.06 19.68
CA ASN A 425 -58.72 -8.60 19.81
C ASN A 425 -59.71 -7.61 19.16
N THR A 426 -60.95 -8.07 18.95
CA THR A 426 -61.93 -7.32 18.17
C THR A 426 -63.35 -7.50 18.70
N ALA A 427 -64.09 -6.40 18.79
CA ALA A 427 -65.53 -6.40 19.03
C ALA A 427 -66.27 -5.70 17.89
N THR A 428 -67.56 -6.00 17.72
CA THR A 428 -68.41 -5.40 16.68
C THR A 428 -69.78 -5.01 17.23
N ALA A 429 -70.32 -3.89 16.75
CA ALA A 429 -71.67 -3.42 17.04
C ALA A 429 -72.34 -2.87 15.77
N ASP A 430 -73.67 -2.81 15.73
CA ASP A 430 -74.42 -2.21 14.61
C ASP A 430 -74.84 -0.77 14.96
N VAL A 431 -74.47 0.20 14.12
CA VAL A 431 -75.10 1.52 14.06
C VAL A 431 -76.37 1.39 13.22
N VAL A 432 -77.51 1.81 13.77
CA VAL A 432 -78.80 1.87 13.05
C VAL A 432 -78.93 3.24 12.39
N ILE A 433 -79.30 3.28 11.11
CA ILE A 433 -79.56 4.53 10.37
C ILE A 433 -81.06 4.78 10.25
N HIS A 434 -81.47 6.04 10.45
CA HIS A 434 -82.83 6.50 10.27
C HIS A 434 -82.91 7.60 9.21
N TYR A 435 -83.55 7.28 8.08
CA TYR A 435 -83.76 8.22 6.99
C TYR A 435 -85.07 8.99 7.14
N HIS A 436 -85.01 10.32 6.99
CA HIS A 436 -86.15 11.24 7.15
C HIS A 436 -86.30 12.25 5.99
#